data_AF-A0A938LIU5-F1
#
_entry.id   AF-A0A938LIU5-F1
#
_cell.length_a   1.000
_cell.length_b   1.000
_cell.length_c   1.000
_cell.angle_alpha   90.00
_cell.angle_beta   90.00
_cell.angle_gamma   90.00
#
_symmetry.space_group_name_H-M   'P 1'
#
loop_
_entity.id
_entity.type
_entity.pdbx_description
1 polymer ?
#
loop_
_entity_poly.entity_id
_entity_poly.type
_entity_poly.pdbx_seq_one_letter_code
_entity_poly.pdbx_strand_id
1 'polypeptide(L)' 'GTEHGSGLGVYRWVVEGTLSWFHQQRRLRTRYDRRDDIHESFTVIAACLICWRFLENSLC' A
#
# COMPACT_ATOMS: atom_id res chain seq x y z
N GLY A 1 -26.32 -1.69 -5.00
CA GLY A 1 -25.76 -1.19 -3.74
C GLY A 1 -25.95 0.31 -3.73
N THR A 2 -26.51 0.86 -2.66
CA THR A 2 -26.73 2.30 -2.52
C THR A 2 -25.38 3.01 -2.47
N GLU A 3 -25.16 3.99 -3.34
CA GLU A 3 -23.94 4.79 -3.30
C GLU A 3 -23.89 5.55 -1.98
N HIS A 4 -22.83 5.31 -1.22
CA HIS A 4 -22.56 6.06 -0.01
C HIS A 4 -22.10 7.46 -0.48
N GLY A 5 -23.02 8.43 -0.53
CA GLY A 5 -22.85 9.80 -1.09
C GLY A 5 -21.71 10.66 -0.55
N SER A 6 -20.81 10.06 0.21
CA SER A 6 -19.51 10.56 0.67
C SER A 6 -18.49 10.88 -0.44
N GLY A 7 -18.71 10.45 -1.69
CA GLY A 7 -17.71 10.57 -2.77
C GLY A 7 -16.45 9.71 -2.56
N LEU A 8 -16.41 8.85 -1.53
CA LEU A 8 -15.25 8.03 -1.17
C LEU A 8 -14.80 7.10 -2.30
N GLY A 9 -15.69 6.67 -3.18
CA GLY A 9 -15.35 5.79 -4.32
C GLY A 9 -14.28 6.38 -5.24
N VAL A 10 -14.23 7.71 -5.40
CA VAL A 10 -13.24 8.41 -6.25
C VAL A 10 -11.84 8.37 -5.64
N TYR A 11 -11.72 8.29 -4.32
CA TYR A 11 -10.43 8.27 -3.61
C TYR A 11 -10.05 6.86 -3.11
N ARG A 12 -11.03 5.95 -2.99
CA ARG A 12 -10.81 4.58 -2.50
C ARG A 12 -9.86 3.80 -3.38
N TRP A 13 -9.94 3.97 -4.70
CA TRP A 13 -9.10 3.21 -5.63
C TRP A 13 -7.60 3.44 -5.40
N VAL A 14 -7.21 4.65 -4.96
CA VAL A 14 -5.80 4.97 -4.64
C VAL A 14 -5.34 4.19 -3.40
N VAL A 15 -6.17 4.18 -2.37
CA VAL A 15 -5.88 3.46 -1.12
C VAL A 15 -5.89 1.95 -1.35
N GLU A 16 -6.89 1.42 -2.03
CA GLU A 16 -7.00 0.00 -2.36
C GLU A 16 -5.87 -0.49 -3.28
N GLY A 17 -5.43 0.35 -4.22
CA GLY A 17 -4.26 0.08 -5.06
C GLY A 17 -2.97 -0.02 -4.24
N THR A 18 -2.76 0.94 -3.32
CA THR A 18 -1.60 0.94 -2.42
C THR A 18 -1.59 -0.30 -1.52
N LEU A 19 -2.74 -0.65 -0.94
CA LEU A 19 -2.90 -1.87 -0.14
C LEU A 19 -2.63 -3.13 -0.97
N SER A 20 -3.09 -3.16 -2.23
CA SER A 20 -2.81 -4.29 -3.14
C SER A 20 -1.31 -4.47 -3.40
N TRP A 21 -0.54 -3.39 -3.55
CA TRP A 21 0.93 -3.47 -3.67
C TRP A 21 1.60 -3.95 -2.39
N PHE A 22 1.14 -3.50 -1.21
CA PHE A 22 1.63 -4.02 0.06
C PHE A 22 1.30 -5.50 0.25
N HIS A 23 0.12 -5.96 -0.17
CA HIS A 23 -0.25 -7.38 -0.09
C HIS A 23 0.58 -8.30 -1.00
N GLN A 24 1.20 -7.77 -2.06
CA GLN A 24 2.19 -8.53 -2.85
C GLN A 24 3.49 -8.78 -2.06
N GLN A 25 3.76 -8.01 -0.99
CA GLN A 25 4.85 -8.27 -0.07
C GLN A 25 4.38 -9.25 1.02
N ARG A 26 4.82 -10.50 0.94
CA ARG A 26 4.36 -11.62 1.81
C ARG A 26 4.35 -11.30 3.31
N ARG A 27 5.31 -10.51 3.81
CA ARG A 27 5.43 -10.13 5.24
C ARG A 27 4.49 -8.99 5.66
N LEU A 28 3.98 -8.22 4.71
CA LEU A 28 3.01 -7.15 4.98
C LEU A 28 1.56 -7.64 4.81
N ARG A 29 1.33 -8.70 4.03
CA ARG A 29 -0.01 -9.30 3.88
C ARG A 29 -0.54 -9.88 5.18
N THR A 30 0.29 -10.64 5.89
CA THR A 30 -0.07 -11.27 7.15
C THR A 30 0.98 -10.86 8.18
N ARG A 31 0.54 -10.32 9.31
CA ARG A 31 1.44 -9.95 10.39
C ARG A 31 1.87 -11.21 11.15
N TYR A 32 3.10 -11.64 10.92
CA TYR A 32 3.71 -12.77 11.62
C TYR A 32 4.52 -12.35 12.85
N ASP A 33 5.13 -11.16 12.79
CA ASP A 33 5.95 -10.62 13.86
C ASP A 33 5.07 -10.00 14.97
N ARG A 34 5.32 -10.38 16.24
CA ARG A 34 4.59 -9.83 17.40
C ARG A 34 4.93 -8.36 17.65
N ARG A 35 6.15 -7.95 17.31
CA ARG A 35 6.60 -6.56 17.48
C ARG A 35 6.07 -5.69 16.34
N ASP A 36 5.66 -4.49 16.66
CA ASP A 36 5.09 -3.50 15.73
C ASP A 36 6.18 -2.77 14.94
N ASP A 37 7.30 -2.43 15.58
CA ASP A 37 8.49 -1.82 14.99
C ASP A 37 9.00 -2.56 13.73
N ILE A 38 9.00 -3.89 13.75
CA ILE A 38 9.39 -4.72 12.61
C ILE A 38 8.42 -4.53 11.45
N HIS A 39 7.11 -4.54 11.72
CA HIS A 39 6.09 -4.38 10.68
C HIS A 39 6.10 -2.97 10.09
N GLU A 40 6.27 -1.96 10.93
CA GLU A 40 6.44 -0.57 10.52
C GLU A 40 7.66 -0.42 9.61
N SER A 41 8.81 -0.98 10.00
CA SER A 41 10.04 -0.94 9.20
C SER A 41 9.84 -1.56 7.81
N PHE A 42 9.18 -2.72 7.72
CA PHE A 42 8.86 -3.32 6.42
C PHE A 42 7.88 -2.48 5.60
N THR A 43 6.93 -1.81 6.25
CA THR A 43 5.96 -0.94 5.59
C THR A 43 6.67 0.24 4.93
N VAL A 44 7.59 0.88 5.66
CA VAL A 44 8.40 2.00 5.15
C VAL A 44 9.26 1.54 3.97
N ILE A 45 9.97 0.41 4.09
CA ILE A 45 10.80 -0.13 3.00
C ILE A 45 9.96 -0.41 1.75
N ALA A 46 8.79 -1.03 1.91
CA ALA A 46 7.90 -1.31 0.78
C ALA A 46 7.38 -0.02 0.13
N ALA A 47 7.03 1.00 0.91
CA ALA A 47 6.63 2.30 0.39
C ALA A 47 7.76 2.95 -0.43
N CYS A 48 8.99 2.94 0.08
CA CYS A 48 10.16 3.45 -0.64
C CYS A 48 10.37 2.73 -1.99
N LEU A 49 10.25 1.40 -2.02
CA LEU A 49 10.39 0.61 -3.25
C LEU A 49 9.29 0.90 -4.27
N ILE A 50 8.04 1.09 -3.81
CA ILE A 50 6.92 1.47 -4.67
C ILE A 50 7.19 2.85 -5.27
N CYS A 51 7.52 3.84 -4.45
CA CYS A 51 7.85 5.19 -4.91
C CYS A 51 9.03 5.21 -5.89
N TRP A 52 10.07 4.42 -5.64
CA TRP A 52 11.21 4.28 -6.54
C TRP A 52 10.79 3.75 -7.92
N ARG A 53 9.97 2.69 -7.97
CA ARG A 53 9.46 2.15 -9.24
C ARG A 53 8.61 3.16 -9.99
N PHE A 54 7.78 3.93 -9.28
CA PHE A 54 7.03 5.01 -9.93
C PHE A 54 7.94 6.06 -10.54
N LEU A 55 8.97 6.48 -9.80
CA LEU A 55 9.96 7.44 -10.27
C LEU A 55 10.71 6.91 -11.51
N GLU A 56 11.21 5.69 -11.46
CA GLU A 56 11.91 5.04 -12.58
C GLU A 56 11.03 4.98 -13.84
N ASN A 57 9.77 4.55 -13.69
CA ASN A 57 8.82 4.51 -14.81
C ASN A 57 8.39 5.90 -15.32
N SER A 58 8.54 6.96 -14.52
CA SER A 58 8.19 8.32 -14.91
C SER A 58 9.32 9.08 -15.63
N LEU A 59 10.57 8.59 -15.50
CA LEU A 59 11.77 9.20 -16.09
C LEU A 59 12.13 8.61 -17.47
N CYS A 60 11.30 7.68 -17.97
CA CYS A 60 11.42 7.06 -19.29
C CYS A 60 10.28 7.53 -20.20
#